data_AF-A0A8S9WA13-F1
#
_entry.id   AF-A0A8S9WA13-F1
#
_cell.length_a   1.000
_cell.length_b   1.000
_cell.length_c   1.000
_cell.angle_alpha   90.00
_cell.angle_beta   90.00
_cell.angle_gamma   90.00
#
_symmetry.space_group_name_H-M   'P 1'
#
loop_
_entity.id
_entity.type
_entity.pdbx_description
1 polymer ?
#
loop_
_entity_poly.entity_id
_entity_poly.type
_entity_poly.pdbx_seq_one_letter_code
_entity_poly.pdbx_strand_id
1 'polypeptide(L)'
;MNKEKIGLIIFSISAIFMIVLGWLSSWWIMALRDLTLAQINETIWATDGALFLLWSLSIPLGALFAGVGILLYTGSKGSRIWLFGIGVFLIILVVQLLPINNHYPPIFGIGGGLILAFFLSILWYWAKKRSTLEGDAKTGADFQLAGYVFFLIAMWYLCGELGGQFWEAFSTGAPDSPVSIMIYLVLGWLFHFLGHYKSTQTTLK
;
A
#
# COMPACT_ATOMS: atom_id res chain seq x y z
N MET A 1 13.82 -18.87 21.77
CA MET A 1 12.42 -18.62 21.38
C MET A 1 12.20 -19.21 19.99
N ASN A 2 11.11 -19.95 19.75
CA ASN A 2 10.81 -20.52 18.42
C ASN A 2 10.62 -19.39 17.39
N LYS A 3 11.16 -19.55 16.17
CA LYS A 3 11.06 -18.58 15.06
C LYS A 3 9.62 -18.19 14.75
N GLU A 4 8.69 -19.13 14.90
CA GLU A 4 7.26 -18.88 14.70
C GLU A 4 6.71 -17.87 15.72
N LYS A 5 7.07 -18.05 17.00
CA LYS A 5 6.69 -17.12 18.07
C LYS A 5 7.31 -15.74 17.85
N ILE A 6 8.57 -15.68 17.43
CA ILE A 6 9.26 -14.42 17.07
C ILE A 6 8.51 -13.73 15.93
N GLY A 7 8.19 -14.46 14.86
CA GLY A 7 7.48 -13.94 13.70
C GLY A 7 6.11 -13.36 14.05
N LEU A 8 5.34 -14.08 14.87
CA LEU A 8 4.04 -13.62 15.35
C LEU A 8 4.15 -12.36 16.22
N ILE A 9 5.15 -12.27 17.10
CA ILE A 9 5.39 -11.07 17.90
C ILE A 9 5.73 -9.87 17.00
N ILE A 10 6.64 -10.04 16.05
CA ILE A 10 7.02 -8.99 15.09
C ILE A 10 5.80 -8.52 14.31
N PHE A 11 5.01 -9.45 13.77
CA PHE A 11 3.79 -9.14 13.05
C PHE A 11 2.80 -8.33 13.90
N SER A 12 2.50 -8.81 15.11
CA SER A 12 1.55 -8.16 16.01
C SER A 12 1.98 -6.75 16.42
N ILE A 13 3.25 -6.56 16.78
CA ILE A 13 3.79 -5.24 17.12
C ILE A 13 3.69 -4.30 15.90
N SER A 14 4.05 -4.79 14.71
CA SER A 14 3.99 -4.00 13.48
C SER A 14 2.57 -3.60 13.10
N ALA A 15 1.61 -4.51 13.28
CA ALA A 15 0.19 -4.23 13.06
C ALA A 15 -0.33 -3.17 14.04
N ILE A 16 -0.03 -3.30 15.33
CA ILE A 16 -0.39 -2.29 16.33
C ILE A 16 0.23 -0.93 15.99
N PHE A 17 1.51 -0.92 15.61
CA PHE A 17 2.23 0.28 15.19
C PHE A 17 1.57 0.98 14.00
N MET A 18 1.19 0.25 12.96
CA MET A 18 0.46 0.81 11.80
C MET A 18 -0.94 1.33 12.18
N ILE A 19 -1.67 0.62 13.04
CA ILE A 19 -3.00 1.03 13.46
C ILE A 19 -2.94 2.29 14.32
N VAL A 20 -2.06 2.32 15.34
CA VAL A 20 -1.98 3.44 16.29
C VAL A 20 -1.37 4.67 15.65
N LEU A 21 -0.17 4.53 15.05
CA LEU A 21 0.47 5.69 14.44
C LEU A 21 -0.13 5.98 13.07
N GLY A 22 -0.15 5.02 12.16
CA GLY A 22 -0.60 5.28 10.79
C GLY A 22 -2.06 5.66 10.69
N TRP A 23 -2.97 4.89 11.29
CA TRP A 23 -4.40 5.12 11.13
C TRP A 23 -4.98 6.07 12.18
N LEU A 24 -4.89 5.74 13.47
CA LEU A 24 -5.50 6.56 14.53
C LEU A 24 -4.88 7.95 14.57
N SER A 25 -3.56 8.07 14.41
CA SER A 25 -2.93 9.39 14.47
C SER A 25 -3.20 10.28 13.26
N SER A 26 -3.56 9.70 12.12
CA SER A 26 -4.05 10.48 10.97
C SER A 26 -5.33 11.25 11.29
N TRP A 27 -6.18 10.77 12.22
CA TRP A 27 -7.37 11.52 12.67
C TRP A 27 -7.02 12.79 13.43
N TRP A 28 -5.96 12.76 14.25
CA TRP A 28 -5.45 13.95 14.94
C TRP A 28 -4.78 14.92 13.96
N ILE A 29 -4.07 14.43 12.94
CA ILE A 29 -3.47 15.29 11.91
C ILE A 29 -4.55 15.97 11.05
N MET A 30 -5.66 15.29 10.76
CA MET A 30 -6.77 15.91 10.04
C MET A 30 -7.37 17.14 10.76
N ALA A 31 -7.23 17.23 12.08
CA ALA A 31 -7.64 18.43 12.82
C ALA A 31 -6.75 19.66 12.54
N LEU A 32 -5.58 19.45 11.95
CA LEU A 32 -4.63 20.51 11.57
C LEU A 32 -4.85 21.03 10.15
N ARG A 33 -5.86 20.54 9.42
CA ARG A 33 -6.09 20.85 8.00
C ARG A 33 -6.23 22.35 7.67
N ASP A 34 -6.68 23.13 8.66
CA ASP A 34 -6.93 24.57 8.51
C ASP A 34 -5.72 25.42 8.96
N LEU A 35 -4.64 24.78 9.42
CA LEU A 35 -3.40 25.45 9.85
C LEU A 35 -2.41 25.61 8.69
N THR A 36 -1.67 26.71 8.72
CA THR A 36 -0.51 26.91 7.85
C THR A 36 0.68 26.05 8.29
N LEU A 37 1.65 25.83 7.40
CA LEU A 37 2.85 25.06 7.72
C LEU A 37 3.63 25.65 8.92
N ALA A 38 3.71 26.98 9.02
CA ALA A 38 4.34 27.64 10.16
C ALA A 38 3.64 27.29 11.48
N GLN A 39 2.30 27.33 11.49
CA GLN A 39 1.50 26.94 12.66
C GLN A 39 1.62 25.45 12.98
N ILE A 40 1.69 24.57 11.98
CA ILE A 40 1.91 23.13 12.20
C ILE A 40 3.25 22.90 12.91
N ASN A 41 4.30 23.63 12.51
CA ASN A 41 5.64 23.53 13.11
C ASN A 41 5.71 24.05 14.55
N GLU A 42 4.71 24.79 15.02
CA GLU A 42 4.57 25.19 16.43
C GLU A 42 3.87 24.13 17.30
N THR A 43 3.35 23.05 16.69
CA THR A 43 2.68 21.95 17.39
C THR A 43 3.61 20.75 17.63
N ILE A 44 3.13 19.75 18.37
CA ILE A 44 3.81 18.45 18.50
C ILE A 44 3.95 17.69 17.16
N TRP A 45 3.21 18.12 16.14
CA TRP A 45 3.20 17.57 14.78
C TRP A 45 4.09 18.34 13.80
N ALA A 46 5.08 19.09 14.32
CA ALA A 46 6.07 19.74 13.48
C ALA A 46 6.66 18.77 12.45
N THR A 47 6.78 19.23 11.20
CA THR A 47 7.11 18.39 10.04
C THR A 47 8.52 17.80 10.08
N ASP A 48 9.44 18.46 10.78
CA ASP A 48 10.79 18.01 11.10
C ASP A 48 10.88 17.27 12.46
N GLY A 49 9.76 17.20 13.18
CA GLY A 49 9.65 16.57 14.48
C GLY A 49 9.64 15.03 14.41
N ALA A 50 10.13 14.40 15.49
CA ALA A 50 10.19 12.94 15.59
C ALA A 50 8.80 12.27 15.48
N LEU A 51 7.74 12.90 15.99
CA LEU A 51 6.40 12.34 15.94
C LEU A 51 5.85 12.31 14.50
N PHE A 52 6.07 13.37 13.72
CA PHE A 52 5.70 13.42 12.31
C PHE A 52 6.48 12.40 11.48
N LEU A 53 7.78 12.25 11.75
CA LEU A 53 8.61 11.21 11.11
C LEU A 53 8.12 9.79 11.45
N LEU A 54 7.84 9.52 12.73
CA LEU A 54 7.31 8.23 13.16
C LEU A 54 5.95 7.92 12.52
N TRP A 55 5.08 8.92 12.41
CA TRP A 55 3.79 8.79 11.73
C TRP A 55 3.96 8.51 10.24
N SER A 56 4.75 9.31 9.52
CA SER A 56 4.95 9.17 8.07
C SER A 56 5.60 7.84 7.69
N LEU A 57 6.53 7.35 8.51
CA LEU A 57 7.19 6.05 8.30
C LEU A 57 6.40 4.86 8.88
N SER A 58 5.30 5.10 9.59
CA SER A 58 4.59 4.04 10.31
C SER A 58 4.04 2.95 9.38
N ILE A 59 3.40 3.34 8.29
CA ILE A 59 2.83 2.40 7.32
C ILE A 59 3.91 1.67 6.51
N PRO A 60 4.91 2.35 5.89
CA PRO A 60 5.96 1.66 5.14
C PRO A 60 6.78 0.69 5.98
N LEU A 61 7.27 1.12 7.16
CA LEU A 61 8.07 0.28 8.04
C LEU A 61 7.22 -0.81 8.70
N GLY A 62 6.01 -0.47 9.13
CA GLY A 62 5.08 -1.43 9.71
C GLY A 62 4.70 -2.53 8.71
N ALA A 63 4.45 -2.20 7.44
CA ALA A 63 4.15 -3.18 6.41
C ALA A 63 5.36 -4.09 6.10
N LEU A 64 6.56 -3.51 6.03
CA LEU A 64 7.81 -4.25 5.89
C LEU A 64 7.99 -5.27 7.02
N PHE A 65 7.92 -4.82 8.27
CA PHE A 65 8.11 -5.68 9.43
C PHE A 65 6.98 -6.69 9.60
N ALA A 66 5.73 -6.33 9.30
CA ALA A 66 4.62 -7.27 9.25
C ALA A 66 4.86 -8.38 8.23
N GLY A 67 5.32 -8.04 7.02
CA GLY A 67 5.68 -9.00 5.99
C GLY A 67 6.80 -9.94 6.42
N VAL A 68 7.88 -9.41 6.98
CA VAL A 68 8.98 -10.21 7.56
C VAL A 68 8.48 -11.13 8.69
N GLY A 69 7.63 -10.60 9.58
CA GLY A 69 7.02 -11.34 10.68
C GLY A 69 6.19 -12.53 10.20
N ILE A 70 5.33 -12.35 9.19
CA ILE A 70 4.54 -13.44 8.61
C ILE A 70 5.42 -14.47 7.88
N LEU A 71 6.47 -14.04 7.19
CA LEU A 71 7.40 -14.98 6.56
C LEU A 71 8.16 -15.83 7.60
N LEU A 72 8.56 -15.24 8.73
CA LEU A 72 9.14 -15.97 9.86
C LEU A 72 8.13 -16.94 10.49
N TYR A 73 6.90 -16.48 10.68
CA TYR A 73 5.81 -17.26 11.26
C TYR A 73 5.47 -18.50 10.41
N THR A 74 5.49 -18.37 9.09
CA THR A 74 5.20 -19.46 8.14
C THR A 74 6.39 -20.38 7.87
N GLY A 75 7.53 -20.18 8.55
CA GLY A 75 8.72 -21.02 8.37
C GLY A 75 9.39 -20.84 7.00
N SER A 76 9.24 -19.67 6.36
CA SER A 76 9.85 -19.40 5.06
C SER A 76 11.39 -19.51 5.11
N LYS A 77 12.01 -19.91 3.99
CA LYS A 77 13.47 -20.00 3.86
C LYS A 77 14.12 -18.64 4.17
N GLY A 78 15.19 -18.65 4.97
CA GLY A 78 15.87 -17.42 5.39
C GLY A 78 16.29 -16.52 4.23
N SER A 79 16.74 -17.08 3.10
CA SER A 79 17.08 -16.31 1.90
C SER A 79 15.90 -15.52 1.32
N ARG A 80 14.67 -16.05 1.39
CA ARG A 80 13.46 -15.34 0.95
C ARG A 80 13.08 -14.22 1.89
N ILE A 81 13.24 -14.45 3.20
CA ILE A 81 13.02 -13.43 4.24
C ILE A 81 13.98 -12.27 4.03
N TRP A 82 15.28 -12.57 3.83
CA TRP A 82 16.30 -11.56 3.57
C TRP A 82 16.06 -10.81 2.26
N LEU A 83 15.72 -11.51 1.18
CA LEU A 83 15.43 -10.87 -0.11
C LEU A 83 14.24 -9.91 -0.01
N PHE A 84 13.15 -10.34 0.63
CA PHE A 84 11.99 -9.48 0.88
C PHE A 84 12.36 -8.28 1.78
N GLY A 85 12.99 -8.55 2.93
CA GLY A 85 13.32 -7.54 3.93
C GLY A 85 14.28 -6.48 3.40
N ILE A 86 15.44 -6.89 2.88
CA ILE A 86 16.44 -5.98 2.33
C ILE A 86 15.90 -5.30 1.07
N GLY A 87 15.25 -6.04 0.17
CA GLY A 87 14.73 -5.48 -1.08
C GLY A 87 13.74 -4.35 -0.85
N VAL A 88 12.73 -4.59 0.01
CA VAL A 88 11.73 -3.56 0.33
C VAL A 88 12.34 -2.41 1.14
N PHE A 89 13.24 -2.70 2.09
CA PHE A 89 13.93 -1.65 2.86
C PHE A 89 14.75 -0.71 1.96
N LEU A 90 15.52 -1.26 1.02
CA LEU A 90 16.31 -0.46 0.08
C LEU A 90 15.42 0.40 -0.81
N ILE A 91 14.26 -0.10 -1.27
CA ILE A 91 13.31 0.69 -2.05
C ILE A 91 12.77 1.86 -1.21
N ILE A 92 12.36 1.61 0.04
CA ILE A 92 11.90 2.67 0.95
C ILE A 92 13.00 3.73 1.14
N LEU A 93 14.23 3.29 1.42
CA LEU A 93 15.37 4.19 1.61
C LEU A 93 15.66 5.03 0.36
N VAL A 94 15.68 4.42 -0.82
CA VAL A 94 15.91 5.14 -2.08
C VAL A 94 14.83 6.19 -2.30
N VAL A 95 13.55 5.85 -2.10
CA VAL A 95 12.45 6.82 -2.27
C VAL A 95 12.60 8.01 -1.32
N GLN A 96 12.97 7.78 -0.06
CA GLN A 96 13.16 8.86 0.93
C GLN A 96 14.37 9.76 0.64
N LEU A 97 15.39 9.23 -0.03
CA LEU A 97 16.61 9.99 -0.38
C LEU A 97 16.52 10.70 -1.73
N LEU A 98 15.53 10.37 -2.56
CA LEU A 98 15.33 11.05 -3.84
C LEU A 98 14.84 12.48 -3.60
N PRO A 99 15.37 13.48 -4.33
CA PRO A 99 14.83 14.84 -4.30
C PRO A 99 13.51 14.88 -5.08
N ILE A 100 12.41 14.45 -4.44
CA ILE A 100 11.07 14.34 -5.04
C ILE A 100 10.38 15.72 -5.18
N ASN A 101 11.05 16.80 -4.81
CA ASN A 101 10.48 18.16 -4.89
C ASN A 101 10.28 18.65 -6.34
N ASN A 102 10.81 17.92 -7.33
CA ASN A 102 10.64 18.22 -8.74
C ASN A 102 9.71 17.20 -9.41
N HIS A 103 8.87 17.68 -10.33
CA HIS A 103 8.08 16.80 -11.18
C HIS A 103 8.96 16.14 -12.26
N TYR A 104 8.85 14.81 -12.40
CA TYR A 104 9.56 14.04 -13.42
C TYR A 104 8.56 13.35 -14.36
N PRO A 105 8.06 14.05 -15.41
CA PRO A 105 7.05 13.49 -16.32
C PRO A 105 7.39 12.11 -16.91
N PRO A 106 8.66 11.81 -17.29
CA PRO A 106 8.99 10.49 -17.82
C PRO A 106 8.75 9.35 -16.83
N ILE A 107 8.95 9.58 -15.53
CA ILE A 107 8.70 8.56 -14.49
C ILE A 107 7.21 8.23 -14.42
N PHE A 108 6.35 9.26 -14.49
CA PHE A 108 4.90 9.07 -14.53
C PHE A 108 4.45 8.33 -15.80
N GLY A 109 4.97 8.71 -16.97
CA GLY A 109 4.64 8.06 -18.24
C GLY A 109 5.08 6.60 -18.30
N ILE A 110 6.35 6.33 -18.00
CA ILE A 110 6.91 4.96 -17.99
C ILE A 110 6.24 4.14 -16.89
N GLY A 111 6.09 4.70 -15.69
CA GLY A 111 5.44 4.06 -14.56
C GLY A 111 4.00 3.65 -14.87
N GLY A 112 3.20 4.56 -15.44
CA GLY A 112 1.83 4.27 -15.86
C GLY A 112 1.77 3.17 -16.93
N GLY A 113 2.67 3.22 -17.93
CA GLY A 113 2.79 2.17 -18.94
C GLY A 113 3.13 0.80 -18.33
N LEU A 114 4.04 0.74 -17.37
CA LEU A 114 4.42 -0.49 -16.67
C LEU A 114 3.27 -1.02 -15.80
N ILE A 115 2.55 -0.16 -15.05
CA ILE A 115 1.38 -0.56 -14.26
C ILE A 115 0.34 -1.23 -15.17
N LEU A 116 0.01 -0.60 -16.31
CA LEU A 116 -0.94 -1.15 -17.27
C LEU A 116 -0.47 -2.48 -17.86
N ALA A 117 0.80 -2.56 -18.27
CA ALA A 117 1.37 -3.79 -18.82
C ALA A 117 1.35 -4.95 -17.80
N PHE A 118 1.66 -4.67 -16.54
CA PHE A 118 1.59 -5.67 -15.47
C PHE A 118 0.16 -6.07 -15.16
N PHE A 119 -0.79 -5.13 -15.14
CA PHE A 119 -2.20 -5.45 -14.98
C PHE A 119 -2.70 -6.39 -16.09
N LEU A 120 -2.44 -6.07 -17.36
CA LEU A 120 -2.84 -6.93 -18.49
C LEU A 120 -2.18 -8.31 -18.43
N SER A 121 -0.91 -8.36 -18.02
CA SER A 121 -0.19 -9.62 -17.79
C SER A 121 -0.85 -10.44 -16.66
N ILE A 122 -1.22 -9.79 -15.56
CA ILE A 122 -1.95 -10.41 -14.45
C ILE A 122 -3.28 -10.99 -14.96
N LEU A 123 -4.05 -10.24 -15.76
CA LEU A 123 -5.30 -10.74 -16.34
C LEU A 123 -5.09 -12.02 -17.18
N TRP A 124 -4.02 -12.02 -17.99
CA TRP A 124 -3.67 -13.17 -18.83
C TRP A 124 -3.35 -14.41 -17.99
N TYR A 125 -2.47 -14.29 -17.00
CA TYR A 125 -2.11 -15.40 -16.12
C TYR A 125 -3.28 -15.83 -15.23
N TRP A 126 -4.08 -14.87 -14.77
CA TRP A 126 -5.28 -15.11 -13.99
C TRP A 126 -6.29 -15.94 -14.80
N ALA A 127 -6.56 -15.60 -16.06
CA ALA A 127 -7.51 -16.32 -16.90
C ALA A 127 -7.10 -17.79 -17.08
N LYS A 128 -5.81 -18.04 -17.32
CA LYS A 128 -5.25 -19.40 -17.40
C LYS A 128 -5.46 -20.17 -16.10
N LYS A 129 -5.03 -19.59 -14.97
CA LYS A 129 -5.19 -20.23 -13.65
C LYS A 129 -6.65 -20.49 -13.34
N ARG A 130 -7.52 -19.52 -13.59
CA ARG A 130 -8.94 -19.56 -13.26
C ARG A 130 -9.71 -20.63 -14.06
N SER A 131 -9.27 -20.96 -15.27
CA SER A 131 -9.88 -22.02 -16.08
C SER A 131 -9.73 -23.41 -15.47
N THR A 132 -8.71 -23.62 -14.64
CA THR A 132 -8.43 -24.91 -13.99
C THR A 132 -8.94 -24.99 -12.55
N LEU A 133 -9.61 -23.94 -12.06
CA LEU A 133 -10.14 -23.89 -10.70
C LEU A 133 -11.62 -24.27 -10.68
N GLU A 134 -12.02 -24.93 -9.60
CA GLU A 134 -13.40 -25.30 -9.29
C GLU A 134 -13.80 -24.83 -7.88
N GLY A 135 -15.10 -24.83 -7.60
CA GLY A 135 -15.67 -24.53 -6.28
C GLY A 135 -15.21 -23.20 -5.67
N ASP A 136 -14.91 -23.21 -4.36
CA ASP A 136 -14.54 -22.01 -3.60
C ASP A 136 -13.24 -21.35 -4.07
N ALA A 137 -12.27 -22.12 -4.58
CA ALA A 137 -11.03 -21.58 -5.13
C ALA A 137 -11.29 -20.75 -6.40
N LYS A 138 -12.24 -21.19 -7.23
CA LYS A 138 -12.71 -20.48 -8.43
C LYS A 138 -13.36 -19.14 -8.05
N THR A 139 -14.23 -19.15 -7.06
CA THR A 139 -14.86 -17.92 -6.50
C THR A 139 -13.83 -16.98 -5.87
N GLY A 140 -12.85 -17.52 -5.13
CA GLY A 140 -11.77 -16.74 -4.54
C GLY A 140 -10.92 -16.02 -5.59
N ALA A 141 -10.65 -16.69 -6.72
CA ALA A 141 -9.99 -16.07 -7.87
C ALA A 141 -10.84 -14.95 -8.51
N ASP A 142 -12.17 -15.10 -8.59
CA ASP A 142 -13.06 -14.04 -9.11
C ASP A 142 -13.03 -12.79 -8.23
N PHE A 143 -12.99 -12.95 -6.91
CA PHE A 143 -12.79 -11.82 -5.99
C PHE A 143 -11.42 -11.16 -6.18
N GLN A 144 -10.35 -11.94 -6.35
CA GLN A 144 -9.02 -11.36 -6.64
C GLN A 144 -9.03 -10.53 -7.94
N LEU A 145 -9.74 -10.99 -8.99
CA LEU A 145 -9.89 -10.22 -10.22
C LEU A 145 -10.55 -8.86 -9.97
N ALA A 146 -11.66 -8.84 -9.22
CA ALA A 146 -12.32 -7.59 -8.85
C ALA A 146 -11.37 -6.66 -8.07
N GLY A 147 -10.57 -7.23 -7.16
CA GLY A 147 -9.53 -6.50 -6.43
C GLY A 147 -8.53 -5.80 -7.36
N TYR A 148 -7.97 -6.53 -8.35
CA TYR A 148 -7.05 -5.95 -9.33
C TYR A 148 -7.68 -4.83 -10.16
N VAL A 149 -8.95 -4.99 -10.56
CA VAL A 149 -9.69 -3.97 -11.32
C VAL A 149 -9.85 -2.69 -10.49
N PHE A 150 -10.27 -2.80 -9.23
CA PHE A 150 -10.39 -1.63 -8.36
C PHE A 150 -9.06 -0.94 -8.07
N PHE A 151 -7.97 -1.70 -7.89
CA PHE A 151 -6.65 -1.12 -7.75
C PHE A 151 -6.19 -0.39 -9.00
N LEU A 152 -6.45 -0.91 -10.20
CA LEU A 152 -6.12 -0.20 -11.43
C LEU A 152 -6.89 1.11 -11.55
N ILE A 153 -8.19 1.11 -11.25
CA ILE A 153 -9.02 2.31 -11.26
C ILE A 153 -8.52 3.32 -10.22
N ALA A 154 -8.20 2.86 -9.00
CA ALA A 154 -7.61 3.72 -7.97
C ALA A 154 -6.29 4.34 -8.42
N MET A 155 -5.41 3.56 -9.07
CA MET A 155 -4.16 4.05 -9.64
C MET A 155 -4.39 5.10 -10.73
N TRP A 156 -5.38 4.91 -11.60
CA TRP A 156 -5.74 5.91 -12.62
C TRP A 156 -6.06 7.27 -12.00
N TYR A 157 -6.97 7.29 -11.02
CA TYR A 157 -7.33 8.52 -10.33
C TYR A 157 -6.17 9.10 -9.52
N LEU A 158 -5.39 8.27 -8.80
CA LEU A 158 -4.20 8.71 -8.07
C LEU A 158 -3.17 9.39 -8.99
N CYS A 159 -2.86 8.79 -10.13
CA CYS A 159 -1.93 9.35 -11.10
C CYS A 159 -2.47 10.66 -11.71
N GLY A 160 -3.77 10.73 -11.97
CA GLY A 160 -4.43 11.95 -12.46
C GLY A 160 -4.35 13.10 -11.46
N GLU A 161 -4.72 12.86 -10.20
CA GLU A 161 -4.70 13.87 -9.14
C GLU A 161 -3.27 14.35 -8.83
N LEU A 162 -2.36 13.41 -8.56
CA LEU A 162 -1.00 13.74 -8.15
C LEU A 162 -0.15 14.27 -9.31
N GLY A 163 -0.42 13.85 -10.54
CA GLY A 163 0.25 14.36 -11.73
C GLY A 163 -0.34 15.67 -12.23
N GLY A 164 -1.65 15.85 -12.13
CA GLY A 164 -2.40 17.01 -12.61
C GLY A 164 -2.02 18.31 -11.91
N GLN A 165 -1.61 18.24 -10.63
CA GLN A 165 -1.12 19.41 -9.88
C GLN A 165 0.10 20.09 -10.50
N PHE A 166 0.83 19.42 -11.39
CA PHE A 166 1.98 19.98 -12.09
C PHE A 166 1.64 20.62 -13.45
N TRP A 167 0.36 20.61 -13.84
CA TRP A 167 -0.11 21.21 -15.08
C TRP A 167 -0.66 22.60 -14.80
N GLU A 168 -0.13 23.61 -15.50
CA GLU A 168 -0.58 25.00 -15.36
C GLU A 168 -2.09 25.16 -15.61
N ALA A 169 -2.65 24.37 -16.54
CA ALA A 169 -4.07 24.34 -16.87
C ALA A 169 -4.99 23.99 -15.68
N PHE A 170 -4.46 23.31 -14.66
CA PHE A 170 -5.21 22.93 -13.45
C PHE A 170 -4.79 23.75 -12.21
N SER A 171 -3.87 24.69 -12.34
CA SER A 171 -3.32 25.47 -11.21
C SER A 171 -4.34 26.37 -10.50
N THR A 172 -5.42 26.75 -11.18
CA THR A 172 -6.49 27.61 -10.64
C THR A 172 -7.75 26.83 -10.24
N GLY A 173 -7.79 25.52 -10.46
CA GLY A 173 -8.90 24.67 -10.06
C GLY A 173 -8.85 24.36 -8.57
N ALA A 174 -10.02 24.23 -7.92
CA ALA A 174 -10.07 23.61 -6.61
C ALA A 174 -9.65 22.13 -6.75
N PRO A 175 -8.84 21.57 -5.84
CA PRO A 175 -8.48 20.16 -5.89
C PRO A 175 -9.73 19.30 -5.76
N ASP A 176 -9.83 18.27 -6.60
CA ASP A 176 -10.92 17.32 -6.54
C ASP A 176 -10.82 16.49 -5.25
N SER A 177 -11.98 16.07 -4.75
CA SER A 177 -12.04 15.29 -3.53
C SER A 177 -11.52 13.87 -3.78
N PRO A 178 -10.53 13.36 -3.01
CA PRO A 178 -9.96 12.02 -3.21
C PRO A 178 -10.86 10.87 -2.73
N VAL A 179 -12.17 11.13 -2.55
CA VAL A 179 -13.15 10.15 -2.06
C VAL A 179 -13.26 8.95 -3.00
N SER A 180 -13.24 9.18 -4.32
CA SER A 180 -13.29 8.10 -5.32
C SER A 180 -12.09 7.16 -5.18
N ILE A 181 -10.88 7.71 -5.06
CA ILE A 181 -9.63 6.98 -4.82
C ILE A 181 -9.77 6.10 -3.58
N MET A 182 -10.25 6.67 -2.47
CA MET A 182 -10.40 5.91 -1.22
C MET A 182 -11.43 4.78 -1.34
N ILE A 183 -12.57 5.01 -1.98
CA ILE A 183 -13.57 3.96 -2.22
C ILE A 183 -12.96 2.81 -3.01
N TYR A 184 -12.26 3.10 -4.11
CA TYR A 184 -11.64 2.07 -4.94
C TYR A 184 -10.51 1.33 -4.21
N LEU A 185 -9.68 2.01 -3.43
CA LEU A 185 -8.65 1.35 -2.61
C LEU A 185 -9.27 0.40 -1.57
N VAL A 186 -10.31 0.84 -0.85
CA VAL A 186 -11.01 0.01 0.14
C VAL A 186 -11.63 -1.21 -0.51
N LEU A 187 -12.31 -1.04 -1.65
CA LEU A 187 -12.87 -2.15 -2.41
C LEU A 187 -11.77 -3.10 -2.89
N GLY A 188 -10.67 -2.58 -3.43
CA GLY A 188 -9.52 -3.38 -3.87
C GLY A 188 -9.01 -4.30 -2.75
N TRP A 189 -8.76 -3.74 -1.57
CA TRP A 189 -8.31 -4.51 -0.40
C TRP A 189 -9.37 -5.50 0.11
N LEU A 190 -10.65 -5.09 0.16
CA LEU A 190 -11.76 -5.95 0.57
C LEU A 190 -11.87 -7.18 -0.33
N PHE A 191 -11.86 -6.98 -1.65
CA PHE A 191 -11.97 -8.06 -2.62
C PHE A 191 -10.74 -8.99 -2.59
N HIS A 192 -9.53 -8.46 -2.39
CA HIS A 192 -8.35 -9.29 -2.15
C HIS A 192 -8.47 -10.12 -0.86
N PHE A 193 -8.93 -9.52 0.24
CA PHE A 193 -9.17 -10.22 1.50
C PHE A 193 -10.19 -11.36 1.32
N LEU A 194 -11.34 -11.08 0.71
CA LEU A 194 -12.38 -12.08 0.42
C LEU A 194 -11.85 -13.20 -0.49
N GLY A 195 -11.04 -12.85 -1.49
CA GLY A 195 -10.41 -13.80 -2.39
C GLY A 195 -9.46 -14.76 -1.67
N HIS A 196 -8.62 -14.23 -0.77
CA HIS A 196 -7.76 -15.07 0.08
C HIS A 196 -8.61 -15.92 1.04
N TYR A 197 -9.55 -15.32 1.77
CA TYR A 197 -10.41 -16.01 2.72
C TYR A 197 -11.13 -17.21 2.09
N LYS A 198 -11.73 -17.02 0.91
CA LYS A 198 -12.43 -18.09 0.18
C LYS A 198 -11.49 -19.17 -0.32
N SER A 199 -10.33 -18.80 -0.84
CA SER A 199 -9.34 -19.77 -1.33
C SER A 199 -8.82 -20.69 -0.21
N THR A 200 -8.70 -20.19 1.03
CA THR A 200 -8.19 -20.98 2.17
C THR A 200 -9.21 -21.98 2.70
N GLN A 201 -10.51 -21.74 2.52
CA GLN A 201 -11.56 -22.67 2.94
C GLN A 201 -11.53 -24.00 2.14
N THR A 202 -10.91 -24.01 0.96
CA THR A 202 -10.75 -25.22 0.13
C THR A 202 -9.65 -26.15 0.67
N THR A 203 -8.61 -25.62 1.31
CA THR A 203 -7.44 -26.42 1.76
C THR A 203 -7.65 -27.07 3.14
N LEU A 204 -8.68 -26.65 3.88
CA LEU A 204 -8.98 -27.13 5.24
C LEU A 204 -10.12 -28.17 5.27
N LYS A 205 -10.61 -28.60 4.11
CA LYS A 205 -11.55 -29.72 3.95
C LYS A 205 -10.81 -30.92 3.36
#